data_AF-A0AA95DZX3-F1
#
_entry.id   AF-A0AA95DZX3-F1
#
_cell.length_a   1.000
_cell.length_b   1.000
_cell.length_c   1.000
_cell.angle_alpha   90.00
_cell.angle_beta   90.00
_cell.angle_gamma   90.00
#
_symmetry.space_group_name_H-M   'P 1'
#
loop_
_entity.id
_entity.type
_entity.pdbx_description
1 polymer ?
#
loop_
_entity_poly.entity_id
_entity_poly.type
_entity_poly.pdbx_seq_one_letter_code
_entity_poly.pdbx_strand_id
1 'polypeptide(L)'
;MLNIKSINTAVITLGFELELSDKATRFNVQNPHAVANWVADIKDEFKAALESNQAAEQAITDIETILADHDKLTVGVSSADLKKVYEMLKNRELHPEGDFDKAGRFYLEDYELVDVRAPSAKYPFSQMNAGRTSKFVKAIAEKYKVQTLDQLISLFRKAK
;
A
#
# COMPACT_ATOMS: atom_id res chain seq x y z
N MET A 1 3.30 3.36 8.19
CA MET A 1 2.04 2.86 7.62
C MET A 1 0.95 3.87 7.93
N LEU A 2 0.12 4.21 6.95
CA LEU A 2 -0.98 5.13 7.14
C LEU A 2 -1.89 4.67 8.28
N ASN A 3 -2.48 5.61 9.01
CA ASN A 3 -3.52 5.27 9.97
C ASN A 3 -4.79 4.88 9.20
N ILE A 4 -4.87 3.59 8.82
CA ILE A 4 -5.93 3.02 7.98
C ILE A 4 -7.33 3.33 8.53
N LYS A 5 -7.48 3.34 9.85
CA LYS A 5 -8.78 3.63 10.47
C LYS A 5 -9.16 5.10 10.26
N SER A 6 -8.25 6.02 10.59
CA SER A 6 -8.50 7.45 10.43
C SER A 6 -8.70 7.84 8.97
N ILE A 7 -7.87 7.32 8.07
CA ILE A 7 -7.98 7.60 6.64
C ILE A 7 -9.30 7.05 6.08
N ASN A 8 -9.70 5.81 6.42
CA ASN A 8 -10.99 5.27 5.99
C ASN A 8 -12.17 6.10 6.50
N THR A 9 -12.12 6.54 7.76
CA THR A 9 -13.17 7.40 8.31
C THR A 9 -13.27 8.70 7.51
N ALA A 10 -12.15 9.38 7.26
CA ALA A 10 -12.13 10.63 6.51
C ALA A 10 -12.64 10.44 5.06
N VAL A 11 -12.28 9.32 4.42
CA VAL A 11 -12.76 8.96 3.07
C VAL A 11 -14.25 8.74 3.03
N ILE A 12 -14.79 8.02 4.01
CA ILE A 12 -16.23 7.76 4.09
C ILE A 12 -16.98 9.06 4.35
N THR A 13 -16.46 9.93 5.22
CA THR A 13 -17.01 11.28 5.43
C THR A 13 -17.00 12.06 4.13
N LEU A 14 -15.87 12.16 3.43
CA LEU A 14 -15.76 12.87 2.17
C LEU A 14 -16.73 12.31 1.11
N GLY A 15 -16.83 10.99 1.02
CA GLY A 15 -17.74 10.32 0.11
C GLY A 15 -19.21 10.59 0.42
N PHE A 16 -19.60 10.58 1.69
CA PHE A 16 -20.95 10.92 2.12
C PHE A 16 -21.29 12.38 1.82
N GLU A 17 -20.40 13.30 2.20
CA GLU A 17 -20.59 14.75 2.09
C GLU A 17 -20.61 15.26 0.64
N LEU A 18 -19.94 14.55 -0.28
CA LEU A 18 -19.94 14.85 -1.71
C LEU A 18 -20.85 13.91 -2.53
N GLU A 19 -21.67 13.07 -1.86
CA GLU A 19 -22.56 12.08 -2.49
C GLU A 19 -21.85 11.17 -3.52
N LEU A 20 -20.60 10.79 -3.23
CA LEU A 20 -19.80 9.95 -4.10
C LEU A 20 -20.28 8.51 -4.11
N SER A 21 -20.22 7.88 -5.29
CA SER A 21 -20.47 6.44 -5.40
C SER A 21 -19.42 5.61 -4.64
N ASP A 22 -19.79 4.40 -4.22
CA ASP A 22 -18.85 3.39 -3.70
C ASP A 22 -17.61 3.20 -4.58
N LYS A 23 -17.79 3.28 -5.90
CA LYS A 23 -16.68 3.11 -6.85
C LYS A 23 -15.70 4.29 -6.75
N ALA A 24 -16.22 5.50 -6.55
CA ALA A 24 -15.42 6.71 -6.40
C ALA A 24 -14.70 6.78 -5.04
N THR A 25 -15.16 6.06 -4.02
CA THR A 25 -14.52 6.02 -2.68
C THR A 25 -13.61 4.81 -2.45
N ARG A 26 -13.62 3.81 -3.34
CA ARG A 26 -12.77 2.61 -3.23
C ARG A 26 -11.35 2.89 -3.74
N PHE A 27 -10.39 2.96 -2.83
CA PHE A 27 -8.97 3.02 -3.16
C PHE A 27 -8.11 2.26 -2.14
N ASN A 28 -6.82 2.09 -2.43
CA ASN A 28 -5.87 1.44 -1.54
C ASN A 28 -5.39 2.40 -0.44
N VAL A 29 -6.07 2.40 0.70
CA VAL A 29 -5.79 3.24 1.88
C VAL A 29 -4.46 2.95 2.57
N GLN A 30 -3.76 1.89 2.18
CA GLN A 30 -2.43 1.56 2.67
C GLN A 30 -1.32 2.18 1.81
N ASN A 31 -1.65 2.62 0.59
CA ASN A 31 -0.72 3.18 -0.37
C ASN A 31 -0.85 4.71 -0.41
N PRO A 32 0.11 5.47 0.16
CA PRO A 32 0.08 6.93 0.20
C PRO A 32 -0.08 7.58 -1.18
N HIS A 33 0.52 7.01 -2.24
CA HIS A 33 0.39 7.55 -3.59
C HIS A 33 -1.02 7.37 -4.15
N ALA A 34 -1.65 6.21 -3.91
CA ALA A 34 -3.02 5.98 -4.34
C ALA A 34 -3.99 6.97 -3.66
N VAL A 35 -3.80 7.20 -2.36
CA VAL A 35 -4.59 8.19 -1.61
C VAL A 35 -4.34 9.60 -2.15
N ALA A 36 -3.08 10.00 -2.32
CA ALA A 36 -2.72 11.35 -2.75
C ALA A 36 -3.28 11.68 -4.14
N ASN A 37 -3.20 10.73 -5.09
CA ASN A 37 -3.78 10.89 -6.41
C ASN A 37 -5.30 11.05 -6.33
N TRP A 38 -5.97 10.22 -5.54
CA TRP A 38 -7.41 10.33 -5.35
C TRP A 38 -7.83 11.67 -4.74
N VAL A 39 -7.11 12.16 -3.72
CA VAL A 39 -7.36 13.49 -3.13
C VAL A 39 -7.17 14.59 -4.17
N ALA A 40 -6.14 14.49 -5.01
CA ALA A 40 -5.90 15.46 -6.08
C ALA A 40 -7.05 15.46 -7.09
N ASP A 41 -7.52 14.29 -7.52
CA ASP A 41 -8.66 14.15 -8.43
C ASP A 41 -9.93 14.75 -7.83
N ILE A 42 -10.24 14.47 -6.55
CA ILE A 42 -11.41 15.04 -5.86
C ILE A 42 -11.31 16.57 -5.73
N LYS A 43 -10.12 17.10 -5.40
CA LYS A 43 -9.91 18.55 -5.29
C LYS A 43 -10.14 19.27 -6.62
N ASP A 44 -9.82 18.63 -7.74
CA ASP A 44 -10.06 19.18 -9.07
C ASP A 44 -11.53 19.05 -9.49
N GLU A 45 -12.09 17.83 -9.41
CA GLU A 45 -13.45 17.52 -9.86
C GLU A 45 -14.54 18.21 -9.02
N PHE A 46 -14.36 18.29 -7.70
CA PHE A 46 -15.37 18.79 -6.75
C PHE A 46 -15.01 20.15 -6.14
N LYS A 47 -14.11 20.92 -6.76
CA LYS A 47 -13.59 22.20 -6.23
C LYS A 47 -14.70 23.13 -5.70
N ALA A 48 -15.73 23.38 -6.50
CA ALA A 48 -16.82 24.29 -6.11
C ALA A 48 -17.69 23.75 -4.96
N ALA A 49 -17.89 22.43 -4.89
CA ALA A 49 -18.64 21.81 -3.80
C ALA A 49 -17.86 21.90 -2.48
N LEU A 50 -16.55 21.66 -2.53
CA LEU A 50 -15.64 21.76 -1.38
C LEU A 50 -15.63 23.15 -0.76
N GLU A 51 -15.65 24.21 -1.57
CA GLU A 51 -15.73 25.60 -1.07
C GLU A 51 -17.00 25.88 -0.22
N SER A 52 -18.04 25.07 -0.38
CA SER A 52 -19.32 25.20 0.34
C SER A 52 -19.57 24.12 1.39
N ASN A 53 -18.76 23.06 1.43
CA ASN A 53 -18.91 21.93 2.35
C ASN A 53 -17.69 21.82 3.27
N GLN A 54 -17.80 22.45 4.45
CA GLN A 54 -16.74 22.46 5.45
C GLN A 54 -16.37 21.07 5.97
N ALA A 55 -17.31 20.12 6.03
CA ALA A 55 -17.04 18.76 6.51
C ALA A 55 -16.20 17.97 5.49
N ALA A 56 -16.51 18.11 4.20
CA ALA A 56 -15.71 17.55 3.11
C ALA A 56 -14.30 18.16 3.07
N GLU A 57 -14.19 19.49 3.19
CA GLU A 57 -12.89 20.18 3.22
C GLU A 57 -12.04 19.75 4.43
N GLN A 58 -12.65 19.60 5.60
CA GLN A 58 -11.97 19.09 6.78
C GLN A 58 -11.51 17.65 6.59
N ALA A 59 -12.33 16.78 6.00
CA ALA A 59 -11.95 15.39 5.72
C ALA A 59 -10.73 15.30 4.78
N ILE A 60 -10.67 16.17 3.76
CA ILE A 60 -9.49 16.28 2.88
C ILE A 60 -8.26 16.73 3.68
N THR A 61 -8.40 17.76 4.52
CA THR A 61 -7.32 18.29 5.36
C THR A 61 -6.78 17.22 6.32
N ASP A 62 -7.67 16.42 6.90
CA ASP A 62 -7.30 15.30 7.77
C ASP A 62 -6.47 14.25 7.00
N ILE A 63 -6.89 13.90 5.78
CA ILE A 63 -6.15 12.96 4.92
C ILE A 63 -4.77 13.52 4.57
N GLU A 64 -4.67 14.79 4.17
CA GLU A 64 -3.40 15.44 3.83
C GLU A 64 -2.45 15.51 5.03
N THR A 65 -2.98 15.79 6.22
CA THR A 65 -2.20 15.79 7.47
C THR A 65 -1.65 14.40 7.77
N ILE A 66 -2.49 13.36 7.64
CA ILE A 66 -2.08 11.96 7.84
C ILE A 66 -0.99 11.56 6.83
N LEU A 67 -1.12 11.98 5.56
CA LEU A 67 -0.10 11.73 4.53
C LEU A 67 1.22 12.44 4.86
N ALA A 68 1.18 13.71 5.26
CA ALA A 68 2.37 14.46 5.64
C ALA A 68 3.07 13.87 6.87
N ASP A 69 2.30 13.38 7.84
CA ASP A 69 2.87 12.72 9.02
C ASP A 69 3.44 11.34 8.69
N HIS A 70 2.81 10.61 7.76
CA HIS A 70 3.34 9.36 7.24
C HIS A 70 4.70 9.54 6.57
N ASP A 71 4.89 10.61 5.80
CA ASP A 71 6.16 10.88 5.10
C ASP A 71 7.32 11.17 6.06
N LYS A 72 7.01 11.69 7.26
CA LYS A 72 7.99 11.91 8.32
C LYS A 72 8.37 10.64 9.09
N LEU A 73 7.58 9.57 8.96
CA LEU A 73 7.88 8.31 9.65
C LEU A 73 9.18 7.73 9.13
N THR A 74 10.04 7.32 10.06
CA THR A 74 11.17 6.44 9.78
C THR A 74 10.72 4.99 9.88
N VAL A 75 11.46 4.08 9.26
CA VAL A 75 11.22 2.63 9.45
C VAL A 75 11.50 2.25 10.90
N GLY A 76 10.52 1.68 11.59
CA GLY A 76 10.62 1.30 13.00
C GLY A 76 11.01 -0.16 13.24
N VAL A 77 10.95 -1.02 12.21
CA VAL A 77 11.32 -2.43 12.32
C VAL A 77 12.83 -2.63 12.46
N SER A 78 13.23 -3.55 13.33
CA SER A 78 14.64 -3.88 13.53
C SER A 78 15.20 -4.77 12.42
N SER A 79 16.52 -4.88 12.33
CA SER A 79 17.17 -5.84 11.42
C SER A 79 16.79 -7.30 11.75
N ALA A 80 16.49 -7.61 13.01
CA ALA A 80 16.03 -8.93 13.42
C ALA A 80 14.62 -9.23 12.89
N ASP A 81 13.72 -8.23 12.89
CA ASP A 81 12.37 -8.36 12.34
C ASP A 81 12.40 -8.57 10.82
N LEU A 82 13.23 -7.79 10.11
CA LEU A 82 13.45 -7.96 8.67
C LEU A 82 13.98 -9.36 8.36
N LYS A 83 14.95 -9.84 9.15
CA LYS A 83 15.51 -11.19 8.99
C LYS A 83 14.44 -12.27 9.23
N LYS A 84 13.61 -12.11 10.26
CA LYS A 84 12.53 -13.05 10.57
C LYS A 84 11.54 -13.18 9.41
N VAL A 85 11.07 -12.06 8.84
CA VAL A 85 10.15 -12.10 7.69
C VAL A 85 10.82 -12.71 6.45
N TYR A 86 12.08 -12.39 6.20
CA TYR A 86 12.87 -13.04 5.15
C TYR A 86 12.95 -14.57 5.33
N GLU A 87 13.18 -15.05 6.55
CA GLU A 87 13.20 -16.48 6.86
C GLU A 87 11.82 -17.13 6.63
N MET A 88 10.73 -16.46 7.05
CA MET A 88 9.36 -16.92 6.79
C MET A 88 9.06 -17.05 5.28
N LEU A 89 9.52 -16.09 4.46
CA LEU A 89 9.39 -16.13 3.00
C LEU A 89 10.22 -17.26 2.38
N LYS A 90 11.42 -17.52 2.92
CA LYS A 90 12.30 -18.62 2.47
C LYS A 90 11.71 -19.98 2.83
N ASN A 91 11.13 -20.10 4.02
CA ASN A 91 10.46 -21.30 4.51
C ASN A 91 9.07 -21.50 3.90
N ARG A 92 8.59 -20.56 3.07
CA ARG A 92 7.26 -20.56 2.45
C ARG A 92 6.11 -20.54 3.46
N GLU A 93 6.34 -19.93 4.61
CA GLU A 93 5.28 -19.58 5.57
C GLU A 93 4.52 -18.33 5.11
N LEU A 94 5.23 -17.43 4.42
CA LEU A 94 4.70 -16.27 3.73
C LEU A 94 5.01 -16.32 2.23
N HIS A 95 4.22 -15.61 1.45
CA HIS A 95 4.39 -15.37 0.03
C HIS A 95 4.39 -13.87 -0.26
N PRO A 96 5.22 -13.40 -1.20
CA PRO A 96 5.09 -12.04 -1.74
C PRO A 96 3.68 -11.82 -2.30
N GLU A 97 3.12 -10.62 -2.10
CA GLU A 97 1.83 -10.26 -2.70
C GLU A 97 1.94 -10.11 -4.22
N GLY A 98 0.91 -10.57 -4.92
CA GLY A 98 0.89 -10.61 -6.36
C GLY A 98 0.02 -11.74 -6.91
N ASP A 99 -0.07 -11.78 -8.23
CA ASP A 99 -1.04 -12.59 -8.95
C ASP A 99 -0.40 -13.54 -9.95
N PHE A 100 -1.02 -14.71 -10.10
CA PHE A 100 -0.72 -15.62 -11.19
C PHE A 100 -1.62 -15.31 -12.37
N ASP A 101 -1.02 -15.21 -13.56
CA ASP A 101 -1.81 -15.21 -14.78
C ASP A 101 -2.29 -16.62 -15.16
N LYS A 102 -3.12 -16.70 -16.20
CA LYS A 102 -3.66 -17.97 -16.71
C LYS A 102 -2.59 -18.96 -17.18
N ALA A 103 -1.38 -18.47 -17.49
CA ALA A 103 -0.25 -19.28 -17.94
C ALA A 103 0.67 -19.68 -16.77
N GLY A 104 0.31 -19.38 -15.53
CA GLY A 104 1.08 -19.73 -14.34
C GLY A 104 2.30 -18.83 -14.10
N ARG A 105 2.34 -17.64 -14.71
CA ARG A 105 3.40 -16.64 -14.46
C ARG A 105 2.99 -15.76 -13.28
N PHE A 106 3.89 -15.56 -12.32
CA PHE A 106 3.64 -14.75 -11.13
C PHE A 106 4.13 -13.32 -11.30
N TYR A 107 3.22 -12.35 -11.19
CA TYR A 107 3.50 -10.93 -11.22
C TYR A 107 3.42 -10.36 -9.80
N LEU A 108 4.52 -9.76 -9.34
CA LEU A 108 4.64 -9.15 -8.01
C LEU A 108 3.96 -7.77 -8.02
N GLU A 109 3.20 -7.45 -6.98
CA GLU A 109 2.48 -6.16 -6.90
C GLU A 109 3.45 -4.97 -6.86
N ASP A 110 4.45 -5.02 -5.97
CA ASP A 110 5.48 -3.98 -5.81
C ASP A 110 6.76 -4.28 -6.62
N TYR A 111 6.64 -4.75 -7.86
CA TYR A 111 7.80 -5.18 -8.67
C TYR A 111 8.83 -4.07 -8.90
N GLU A 112 8.43 -2.80 -8.85
CA GLU A 112 9.30 -1.63 -9.00
C GLU A 112 10.35 -1.49 -7.88
N LEU A 113 10.14 -2.18 -6.74
CA LEU A 113 11.09 -2.17 -5.62
C LEU A 113 12.30 -3.08 -5.84
N VAL A 114 12.30 -3.88 -6.91
CA VAL A 114 13.36 -4.82 -7.24
C VAL A 114 13.71 -4.74 -8.72
N ASP A 115 14.99 -4.67 -9.04
CA ASP A 115 15.45 -4.77 -10.42
C ASP A 115 15.34 -6.23 -10.89
N VAL A 116 14.20 -6.56 -11.51
CA VAL A 116 13.89 -7.89 -11.99
C VAL A 116 13.10 -7.83 -13.29
N ARG A 117 13.43 -8.75 -14.20
CA ARG A 117 12.67 -8.95 -15.43
C ARG A 117 11.22 -9.36 -15.15
N ALA A 118 10.32 -8.90 -16.01
CA ALA A 118 8.97 -9.42 -16.06
C ALA A 118 8.96 -10.94 -16.29
N PRO A 119 7.98 -11.66 -15.70
CA PRO A 119 7.81 -13.09 -15.89
C PRO A 119 7.65 -13.46 -17.38
N SER A 120 8.16 -14.62 -17.75
CA SER A 120 8.07 -15.14 -19.12
C SER A 120 7.84 -16.65 -19.12
N ALA A 121 7.52 -17.25 -20.27
CA ALA A 121 7.33 -18.70 -20.37
C ALA A 121 8.55 -19.50 -19.85
N LYS A 122 9.77 -19.01 -20.11
CA LYS A 122 11.02 -19.63 -19.64
C LYS A 122 11.32 -19.34 -18.16
N TYR A 123 10.83 -18.21 -17.65
CA TYR A 123 11.07 -17.76 -16.28
C TYR A 123 9.75 -17.26 -15.65
N PRO A 124 8.81 -18.16 -15.33
CA PRO A 124 7.47 -17.78 -14.88
C PRO A 124 7.45 -17.18 -13.46
N PHE A 125 8.52 -17.37 -12.68
CA PHE A 125 8.61 -16.98 -11.27
C PHE A 125 9.73 -15.98 -10.98
N SER A 126 10.22 -15.25 -11.98
CA SER A 126 11.32 -14.28 -11.79
C SER A 126 11.01 -13.29 -10.68
N GLN A 127 9.83 -12.68 -10.72
CA GLN A 127 9.39 -11.70 -9.73
C GLN A 127 9.04 -12.34 -8.38
N MET A 128 8.46 -13.55 -8.35
CA MET A 128 8.22 -14.27 -7.09
C MET A 128 9.52 -14.52 -6.32
N ASN A 129 10.57 -14.94 -7.03
CA ASN A 129 11.87 -15.18 -6.41
C ASN A 129 12.52 -13.88 -5.93
N ALA A 130 12.39 -12.78 -6.68
CA ALA A 130 12.86 -11.47 -6.24
C ALA A 130 12.13 -10.97 -4.99
N GLY A 131 10.81 -11.19 -4.91
CA GLY A 131 9.98 -10.87 -3.75
C GLY A 131 10.33 -11.66 -2.48
N ARG A 132 11.12 -12.73 -2.57
CA ARG A 132 11.59 -13.54 -1.42
C ARG A 132 12.98 -13.14 -0.91
N THR A 133 13.54 -12.04 -1.39
CA THR A 133 14.86 -11.58 -0.98
C THR A 133 14.79 -10.63 0.21
N SER A 134 15.85 -10.62 1.03
CA SER A 134 15.97 -9.66 2.14
C SER A 134 15.96 -8.19 1.66
N LYS A 135 16.49 -7.92 0.46
CA LYS A 135 16.45 -6.60 -0.18
C LYS A 135 15.01 -6.15 -0.42
N PHE A 136 14.16 -7.04 -0.94
CA PHE A 136 12.74 -6.73 -1.14
C PHE A 136 12.02 -6.48 0.18
N VAL A 137 12.22 -7.33 1.19
CA VAL A 137 11.63 -7.13 2.52
C VAL A 137 12.00 -5.76 3.12
N LYS A 138 13.27 -5.36 2.96
CA LYS A 138 13.74 -4.04 3.38
C LYS A 138 13.05 -2.91 2.59
N ALA A 139 12.98 -3.04 1.26
CA ALA A 139 12.34 -2.04 0.41
C ALA A 139 10.84 -1.88 0.70
N ILE A 140 10.14 -2.98 0.99
CA ILE A 140 8.73 -2.96 1.44
C ILE A 140 8.60 -2.22 2.76
N ALA A 141 9.46 -2.52 3.74
CA ALA A 141 9.45 -1.81 5.03
C ALA A 141 9.68 -0.31 4.86
N GLU A 142 10.56 0.09 3.92
CA GLU A 142 10.87 1.48 3.58
C GLU A 142 9.75 2.19 2.81
N LYS A 143 9.12 1.52 1.82
CA LYS A 143 7.98 2.06 1.05
C LYS A 143 6.79 2.34 1.97
N TYR A 144 6.45 1.38 2.82
CA TYR A 144 5.26 1.45 3.67
C TYR A 144 5.52 2.02 5.08
N LYS A 145 6.74 2.51 5.34
CA LYS A 145 7.19 3.05 6.65
C LYS A 145 6.75 2.17 7.81
N VAL A 146 7.07 0.89 7.73
CA VAL A 146 6.57 -0.12 8.66
C VAL A 146 7.20 0.06 10.03
N GLN A 147 6.37 0.04 11.07
CA GLN A 147 6.79 0.29 12.45
C GLN A 147 6.99 -0.99 13.25
N THR A 148 6.19 -2.03 12.96
CA THR A 148 6.20 -3.28 13.74
C THR A 148 6.33 -4.52 12.86
N LEU A 149 6.76 -5.63 13.47
CA LEU A 149 6.86 -6.92 12.79
C LEU A 149 5.50 -7.38 12.25
N ASP A 150 4.43 -7.27 13.03
CA ASP A 150 3.10 -7.73 12.63
C ASP A 150 2.58 -6.95 11.41
N GLN A 151 2.86 -5.64 11.37
CA GLN A 151 2.56 -4.82 10.19
C GLN A 151 3.35 -5.31 8.97
N LEU A 152 4.64 -5.61 9.15
CA LEU A 152 5.46 -6.14 8.06
C LEU A 152 4.90 -7.45 7.53
N ILE A 153 4.53 -8.38 8.42
CA ILE A 153 3.93 -9.67 8.04
C ILE A 153 2.61 -9.47 7.30
N SER A 154 1.80 -8.48 7.67
CA SER A 154 0.50 -8.22 7.04
C SER A 154 0.59 -7.77 5.58
N LEU A 155 1.75 -7.30 5.12
CA LEU A 155 2.03 -6.93 3.73
C LEU A 155 2.38 -8.15 2.86
N PHE A 156 2.37 -9.36 3.42
CA PHE A 156 2.64 -10.60 2.70
C PHE A 156 1.46 -11.55 2.83
N ARG A 157 1.29 -12.38 1.81
CA ARG A 157 0.25 -13.39 1.78
C ARG A 157 0.64 -14.58 2.64
N LYS A 158 -0.23 -15.00 3.56
CA LYS A 158 -0.01 -16.25 4.32
C LYS A 158 -0.11 -17.47 3.42
N ALA A 159 0.80 -18.42 3.59
CA ALA A 159 0.68 -19.73 2.98
C ALA A 159 -0.59 -20.43 3.48
N LYS A 160 -1.30 -21.11 2.57
CA LYS A 160 -2.47 -21.94 2.90
C LYS A 160 -2.05 -23.36 3.25
#